data_AF-A0A4Q2AD24-F1
#
_entry.id   AF-A0A4Q2AD24-F1
#
_cell.length_a   1.000
_cell.length_b   1.000
_cell.length_c   1.000
_cell.angle_alpha   90.00
_cell.angle_beta   90.00
_cell.angle_gamma   90.00
#
_symmetry.space_group_name_H-M   'P 1'
#
loop_
_entity.id
_entity.type
_entity.pdbx_description
1 polymer ?
#
loop_
_entity_poly.entity_id
_entity_poly.type
_entity_poly.pdbx_seq_one_letter_code
_entity_poly.pdbx_strand_id
1 'polypeptide(L)'
;MSDLAADEPRLTAEIERLKADFPKTRELYREACALLFFRFGITPTANRLYQLVRKGSMSTPTAVLGEFWAELREKSRVRIEHPDLPADLQAAAGELVAALWNRSSTEAATALDALRAEVEAERAAANAEVAALKAELGRTETALEQRTAALLAAQVRIQELEQARAADDASRRALQSDIERLKADNAEGDRALVQARADFTTQLDRLRDDAGRAEERLRASEKRALQEIDRERLAAARLQKELDATASRAEQRDAQHRKDIAALQTQLGDALHRCGVLQGQLDGAQATDAARGKELDALRREMTVLARRAPLRGAKTAPAAQRDERRTRTRKRSDEAAR
;
A
#
# COMPACT_ATOMS: atom_id res chain seq x y z
N MET A 1 -28.50 36.43 94.16
CA MET A 1 -27.15 36.48 94.78
C MET A 1 -26.06 36.88 93.78
N SER A 2 -26.21 36.63 92.47
CA SER A 2 -25.15 36.93 91.49
C SER A 2 -25.13 38.38 90.97
N ASP A 3 -26.26 39.10 90.98
CA ASP A 3 -26.36 40.43 90.36
C ASP A 3 -25.58 41.53 91.10
N LEU A 4 -25.50 41.43 92.43
CA LEU A 4 -24.80 42.39 93.30
C LEU A 4 -23.31 42.58 92.96
N ALA A 5 -22.66 41.57 92.37
CA ALA A 5 -21.26 41.64 91.97
C ALA A 5 -21.06 42.20 90.55
N ALA A 6 -22.04 42.03 89.65
CA ALA A 6 -21.98 42.55 88.29
C ALA A 6 -22.20 44.08 88.25
N ASP A 7 -22.92 44.61 89.23
CA ASP A 7 -23.24 46.04 89.32
C ASP A 7 -22.20 46.89 90.06
N GLU A 8 -21.24 46.30 90.78
CA GLU A 8 -20.19 47.05 91.49
C GLU A 8 -19.30 47.96 90.59
N PRO A 9 -18.88 47.57 89.36
CA PRO A 9 -18.21 48.50 88.44
C PRO A 9 -19.13 49.60 87.90
N ARG A 10 -20.43 49.32 87.71
CA ARG A 10 -21.43 50.32 87.27
C ARG A 10 -21.70 51.34 88.37
N LEU A 11 -21.93 50.87 89.60
CA LEU A 11 -22.07 51.66 90.81
C LEU A 11 -20.89 52.64 90.98
N THR A 12 -19.66 52.15 90.79
CA THR A 12 -18.46 52.98 90.89
C THR A 12 -18.43 54.06 89.79
N ALA A 13 -18.75 53.71 88.54
CA ALA A 13 -18.79 54.67 87.43
C ALA A 13 -19.89 55.74 87.58
N GLU A 14 -21.07 55.39 88.11
CA GLU A 14 -22.13 56.38 88.37
C GLU A 14 -21.78 57.30 89.55
N ILE A 15 -21.08 56.80 90.57
CA ILE A 15 -20.59 57.63 91.68
C ILE A 15 -19.47 58.59 91.24
N GLU A 16 -18.61 58.21 90.30
CA GLU A 16 -17.64 59.14 89.69
C GLU A 16 -18.34 60.24 88.85
N ARG A 17 -19.47 59.95 88.20
CA ARG A 17 -20.29 60.99 87.55
C ARG A 17 -20.91 61.95 88.58
N LEU A 18 -21.55 61.41 89.64
CA LEU A 18 -22.09 62.25 90.72
C LEU A 18 -21.01 63.15 91.37
N LYS A 19 -19.77 62.66 91.50
CA LYS A 19 -18.62 63.45 92.01
C LYS A 19 -18.24 64.65 91.14
N ALA A 20 -18.56 64.62 89.85
CA ALA A 20 -18.35 65.72 88.91
C ALA A 20 -19.52 66.71 88.95
N ASP A 21 -20.75 66.19 88.99
CA ASP A 21 -21.98 66.99 88.93
C ASP A 21 -22.29 67.71 90.25
N PHE A 22 -21.93 67.13 91.41
CA PHE A 22 -22.21 67.67 92.74
C PHE A 22 -20.91 68.07 93.48
N PRO A 23 -20.47 69.34 93.38
CA PRO A 23 -19.22 69.78 94.02
C PRO A 23 -19.31 69.89 95.55
N LYS A 24 -20.52 69.96 96.12
CA LYS A 24 -20.74 70.04 97.58
C LYS A 24 -20.84 68.64 98.20
N THR A 25 -20.00 68.38 99.19
CA THR A 25 -19.88 67.08 99.87
C THR A 25 -21.19 66.54 100.46
N ARG A 26 -22.05 67.38 101.07
CA ARG A 26 -23.32 66.92 101.68
C ARG A 26 -24.35 66.47 100.63
N GLU A 27 -24.48 67.24 99.55
CA GLU A 27 -25.40 66.94 98.44
C GLU A 27 -24.95 65.65 97.72
N LEU A 28 -23.65 65.52 97.45
CA LEU A 28 -23.04 64.30 96.92
C LEU A 28 -23.31 63.06 97.78
N TYR A 29 -23.26 63.17 99.12
CA TYR A 29 -23.62 62.05 99.99
C TYR A 29 -25.12 61.70 99.94
N ARG A 30 -26.02 62.68 99.74
CA ARG A 30 -27.46 62.45 99.62
C ARG A 30 -27.81 61.74 98.31
N GLU A 31 -27.22 62.18 97.20
CA GLU A 31 -27.39 61.51 95.91
C GLU A 31 -26.75 60.12 95.89
N ALA A 32 -25.61 59.92 96.57
CA ALA A 32 -25.03 58.58 96.76
C ALA A 32 -25.93 57.66 97.61
N CYS A 33 -26.63 58.18 98.63
CA CYS A 33 -27.65 57.43 99.38
C CYS A 33 -28.83 57.05 98.49
N ALA A 34 -29.34 58.00 97.71
CA ALA A 34 -30.46 57.79 96.80
C ALA A 34 -30.11 56.76 95.71
N LEU A 35 -28.93 56.87 95.10
CA LEU A 35 -28.46 55.94 94.07
C LEU A 35 -28.30 54.51 94.61
N LEU A 36 -27.64 54.34 95.77
CA LEU A 36 -27.51 53.02 96.40
C LEU A 36 -28.87 52.39 96.71
N PHE A 37 -29.78 53.16 97.30
CA PHE A 37 -31.07 52.65 97.76
C PHE A 37 -32.06 52.40 96.61
N PHE A 38 -32.26 53.37 95.71
CA PHE A 38 -33.30 53.28 94.67
C PHE A 38 -32.87 52.56 93.39
N ARG A 39 -31.60 52.68 92.96
CA ARG A 39 -31.13 52.04 91.73
C ARG A 39 -30.53 50.66 91.96
N PHE A 40 -29.74 50.51 93.02
CA PHE A 40 -29.02 49.26 93.30
C PHE A 40 -29.64 48.41 94.42
N GLY A 41 -30.68 48.91 95.12
CA GLY A 41 -31.35 48.17 96.19
C GLY A 41 -30.49 47.90 97.44
N ILE A 42 -29.32 48.54 97.55
CA ILE A 42 -28.37 48.35 98.65
C ILE A 42 -28.72 49.33 99.76
N THR A 43 -28.84 48.86 101.00
CA THR A 43 -29.05 49.74 102.16
C THR A 43 -27.81 50.63 102.39
N PRO A 44 -27.91 51.96 102.24
CA PRO A 44 -26.76 52.83 102.42
C PRO A 44 -26.29 52.80 103.89
N THR A 45 -24.98 52.57 104.09
CA THR A 45 -24.31 52.62 105.39
C THR A 45 -23.20 53.66 105.38
N ALA A 46 -22.97 54.33 106.52
CA ALA A 46 -22.01 55.44 106.60
C ALA A 46 -20.59 55.04 106.13
N ASN A 47 -20.13 53.84 106.47
CA ASN A 47 -18.83 53.32 106.04
C ASN A 47 -18.78 53.08 104.52
N ARG A 48 -19.81 52.46 103.93
CA ARG A 48 -19.84 52.19 102.48
C ARG A 48 -19.93 53.47 101.66
N LEU A 49 -20.74 54.44 102.09
CA LEU A 49 -20.81 55.78 101.49
C LEU A 49 -19.43 56.46 101.51
N TYR A 50 -18.74 56.42 102.65
CA TYR A 50 -17.40 57.01 102.79
C TYR A 50 -16.36 56.34 101.87
N GLN A 51 -16.36 55.00 101.78
CA GLN A 51 -15.44 54.25 100.92
C GLN A 51 -15.59 54.56 99.43
N LEU A 52 -16.82 54.87 98.99
CA LEU A 52 -17.15 55.18 97.60
C LEU A 52 -16.89 56.67 97.27
N VAL A 53 -17.30 57.60 98.15
CA VAL A 53 -17.19 59.04 97.89
C VAL A 53 -15.81 59.62 98.24
N ARG A 54 -15.16 59.13 99.31
CA ARG A 54 -13.81 59.51 99.79
C ARG A 54 -13.56 61.03 99.90
N LYS A 55 -14.58 61.83 100.22
CA LYS A 55 -14.48 63.29 100.45
C LYS A 55 -15.11 63.68 101.79
N GLY A 56 -14.48 64.61 102.52
CA GLY A 56 -15.01 65.19 103.77
C GLY A 56 -14.67 64.42 105.05
N SER A 57 -15.21 64.91 106.18
CA SER A 57 -14.98 64.35 107.52
C SER A 57 -15.88 63.14 107.80
N MET A 58 -15.40 62.22 108.63
CA MET A 58 -16.03 60.92 108.90
C MET A 58 -17.43 61.01 109.56
N SER A 59 -17.79 62.17 110.13
CA SER A 59 -19.13 62.42 110.69
C SER A 59 -20.18 62.82 109.65
N THR A 60 -19.78 63.27 108.46
CA THR A 60 -20.70 63.78 107.43
C THR A 60 -21.61 62.69 106.82
N PRO A 61 -21.12 61.48 106.47
CA PRO A 61 -21.96 60.42 105.93
C PRO A 61 -23.10 60.01 106.87
N THR A 62 -22.83 59.94 108.18
CA THR A 62 -23.82 59.52 109.19
C THR A 62 -24.97 60.52 109.34
N ALA A 63 -24.66 61.82 109.33
CA ALA A 63 -25.67 62.88 109.43
C ALA A 63 -26.59 62.90 108.19
N VAL A 64 -26.01 62.88 106.99
CA VAL A 64 -26.77 62.89 105.73
C VAL A 64 -27.61 61.61 105.57
N LEU A 65 -27.09 60.46 106.03
CA LEU A 65 -27.84 59.20 106.05
C LEU A 65 -29.07 59.28 106.96
N GLY A 66 -28.94 59.88 108.15
CA GLY A 66 -30.06 60.12 109.07
C GLY A 66 -31.14 61.03 108.48
N GLU A 67 -30.72 62.14 107.87
CA GLU A 67 -31.59 63.08 107.15
C GLU A 67 -32.33 62.39 105.99
N PHE A 68 -31.62 61.62 105.15
CA PHE A 68 -32.19 60.86 104.04
C PHE A 68 -33.28 59.87 104.49
N TRP A 69 -33.01 59.09 105.55
CA TRP A 69 -34.02 58.15 106.08
C TRP A 69 -35.21 58.84 106.76
N ALA A 70 -35.06 60.08 107.24
CA ALA A 70 -36.19 60.86 107.73
C ALA A 70 -37.06 61.35 106.56
N GLU A 71 -36.46 61.98 105.55
CA GLU A 71 -37.16 62.44 104.34
C GLU A 71 -37.87 61.32 103.58
N LEU A 72 -37.24 60.15 103.48
CA LEU A 72 -37.79 59.00 102.76
C LEU A 72 -39.06 58.46 103.44
N ARG A 73 -39.06 58.34 104.78
CA ARG A 73 -40.22 57.87 105.54
C ARG A 73 -41.38 58.86 105.52
N GLU A 74 -41.09 60.14 105.38
CA GLU A 74 -42.12 61.17 105.25
C GLU A 74 -42.75 61.12 103.84
N LYS A 75 -41.93 61.02 102.79
CA LYS A 75 -42.40 60.93 101.39
C LYS A 75 -43.09 59.61 101.04
N SER A 76 -42.79 58.51 101.73
CA SER A 76 -43.43 57.21 101.49
C SER A 76 -44.79 57.04 102.17
N ARG A 77 -45.24 58.03 102.96
CA ARG A 77 -46.56 58.00 103.59
C ARG A 77 -47.64 58.49 102.64
N VAL A 78 -48.36 57.57 102.03
CA VAL A 78 -49.65 57.87 101.38
C VAL A 78 -50.69 58.13 102.48
N ARG A 79 -50.73 59.37 102.98
CA ARG A 79 -51.81 59.84 103.85
C ARG A 79 -52.87 60.55 103.01
N ILE A 80 -54.09 60.05 103.08
CA ILE A 80 -55.28 60.75 102.58
C ILE A 80 -55.64 61.79 103.65
N GLU A 81 -54.94 62.92 103.71
CA GLU A 81 -55.24 63.96 104.72
C GLU A 81 -56.51 64.72 104.33
N HIS A 82 -57.58 64.47 105.07
CA HIS A 82 -58.83 65.23 105.04
C HIS A 82 -59.19 65.57 106.51
N PRO A 83 -59.51 66.84 106.85
CA PRO A 83 -59.57 67.30 108.25
C PRO A 83 -60.48 66.50 109.18
N ASP A 84 -61.59 65.97 108.66
CA ASP A 84 -62.65 65.31 109.44
C ASP A 84 -62.64 63.76 109.36
N LEU A 85 -61.57 63.13 108.84
CA LEU A 85 -61.54 61.68 108.65
C LEU A 85 -60.84 60.94 109.82
N PRO A 86 -61.50 59.97 110.49
CA PRO A 86 -60.87 59.13 111.52
C PRO A 86 -59.64 58.36 111.01
N ALA A 87 -58.59 58.30 111.83
CA ALA A 87 -57.31 57.68 111.47
C ALA A 87 -57.43 56.20 111.05
N ASP A 88 -58.35 55.45 111.67
CA ASP A 88 -58.58 54.03 111.35
C ASP A 88 -59.14 53.84 109.93
N LEU A 89 -60.02 54.75 109.48
CA LEU A 89 -60.54 54.74 108.10
C LEU A 89 -59.48 55.17 107.08
N GLN A 90 -58.62 56.13 107.46
CA GLN A 90 -57.48 56.54 106.64
C GLN A 90 -56.48 55.40 106.43
N ALA A 91 -56.20 54.62 107.49
CA ALA A 91 -55.33 53.45 107.42
C ALA A 91 -55.95 52.34 106.55
N ALA A 92 -57.22 51.97 106.79
CA ALA A 92 -57.92 50.95 106.01
C ALA A 92 -58.02 51.29 104.52
N ALA A 93 -58.25 52.57 104.17
CA ALA A 93 -58.25 53.02 102.78
C ALA A 93 -56.86 52.93 102.14
N GLY A 94 -55.79 53.28 102.87
CA GLY A 94 -54.41 53.13 102.40
C GLY A 94 -54.02 51.66 102.16
N GLU A 95 -54.40 50.77 103.06
CA GLU A 95 -54.19 49.32 102.92
C GLU A 95 -54.94 48.74 101.71
N LEU A 96 -56.20 49.15 101.48
CA LEU A 96 -56.98 48.71 100.32
C LEU A 96 -56.34 49.16 99.00
N VAL A 97 -55.88 50.42 98.91
CA VAL A 97 -55.20 50.95 97.72
C VAL A 97 -53.86 50.23 97.48
N ALA A 98 -53.08 49.97 98.54
CA ALA A 98 -51.84 49.21 98.44
C ALA A 98 -52.07 47.75 98.01
N ALA A 99 -53.11 47.09 98.54
CA ALA A 99 -53.48 45.74 98.15
C ALA A 99 -53.96 45.66 96.68
N LEU A 100 -54.79 46.62 96.24
CA LEU A 100 -55.23 46.74 94.85
C LEU A 100 -54.05 46.99 93.90
N TRP A 101 -53.13 47.90 94.26
CA TRP A 101 -51.93 48.19 93.47
C TRP A 101 -50.98 46.99 93.36
N ASN A 102 -50.73 46.29 94.48
CA ASN A 102 -49.89 45.10 94.47
C ASN A 102 -50.51 43.99 93.63
N ARG A 103 -51.83 43.80 93.73
CA ARG A 103 -52.56 42.82 92.92
C ARG A 103 -52.52 43.16 91.43
N SER A 104 -52.84 44.41 91.04
CA SER A 104 -52.81 44.81 89.64
C SER A 104 -51.40 44.78 89.04
N SER A 105 -50.38 45.16 89.82
CA SER A 105 -48.97 45.05 89.42
C SER A 105 -48.54 43.60 89.22
N THR A 106 -49.02 42.69 90.07
CA THR A 106 -48.73 41.24 89.95
C THR A 106 -49.45 40.65 88.73
N GLU A 107 -50.74 40.93 88.55
CA GLU A 107 -51.52 40.47 87.40
C GLU A 107 -50.90 41.00 86.08
N ALA A 108 -50.52 42.29 86.03
CA ALA A 108 -49.84 42.89 84.88
C ALA A 108 -48.45 42.26 84.59
N ALA A 109 -47.66 41.96 85.63
CA ALA A 109 -46.39 41.26 85.47
C ALA A 109 -46.59 39.84 84.90
N THR A 110 -47.57 39.08 85.42
CA THR A 110 -47.87 37.74 84.90
C THR A 110 -48.37 37.76 83.45
N ALA A 111 -49.18 38.76 83.07
CA ALA A 111 -49.63 38.93 81.70
C ALA A 111 -48.47 39.32 80.75
N LEU A 112 -47.54 40.16 81.20
CA LEU A 112 -46.35 40.54 80.44
C LEU A 112 -45.41 39.34 80.22
N ASP A 113 -45.20 38.50 81.25
CA ASP A 113 -44.36 37.32 81.13
C ASP A 113 -45.02 36.21 80.29
N ALA A 114 -46.35 36.08 80.32
CA ALA A 114 -47.09 35.23 79.39
C ALA A 114 -46.92 35.68 77.93
N LEU A 115 -47.09 36.98 77.65
CA LEU A 115 -46.90 37.54 76.30
C LEU A 115 -45.45 37.38 75.81
N ARG A 116 -44.46 37.53 76.70
CA ARG A 116 -43.05 37.27 76.38
C ARG A 116 -42.79 35.81 76.02
N ALA A 117 -43.40 34.87 76.76
CA ALA A 117 -43.27 33.44 76.48
C ALA A 117 -43.92 33.07 75.15
N GLU A 118 -45.08 33.65 74.82
CA GLU A 118 -45.76 33.48 73.53
C GLU A 118 -44.91 34.02 72.37
N VAL A 119 -44.40 35.26 72.46
CA VAL A 119 -43.55 35.86 71.42
C VAL A 119 -42.23 35.10 71.22
N GLU A 120 -41.57 34.62 72.28
CA GLU A 120 -40.37 33.79 72.13
C GLU A 120 -40.69 32.39 71.57
N ALA A 121 -41.89 31.83 71.84
CA ALA A 121 -42.34 30.58 71.23
C ALA A 121 -42.63 30.75 69.73
N GLU A 122 -43.34 31.80 69.33
CA GLU A 122 -43.56 32.15 67.92
C GLU A 122 -42.24 32.39 67.19
N ARG A 123 -41.32 33.15 67.81
CA ARG A 123 -39.97 33.40 67.28
C ARG A 123 -39.17 32.11 67.14
N ALA A 124 -39.25 31.19 68.09
CA ALA A 124 -38.60 29.88 68.00
C ALA A 124 -39.19 29.03 66.86
N ALA A 125 -40.51 29.03 66.69
CA ALA A 125 -41.20 28.35 65.59
C ALA A 125 -40.79 28.93 64.22
N ALA A 126 -40.84 30.25 64.05
CA ALA A 126 -40.43 30.93 62.83
C ALA A 126 -38.94 30.70 62.49
N ASN A 127 -38.06 30.70 63.50
CA ASN A 127 -36.64 30.38 63.30
C ASN A 127 -36.44 28.91 62.86
N ALA A 128 -37.23 27.97 63.40
CA ALA A 128 -37.19 26.58 63.00
C ALA A 128 -37.69 26.36 61.57
N GLU A 129 -38.78 27.04 61.18
CA GLU A 129 -39.30 27.02 59.81
C GLU A 129 -38.29 27.61 58.81
N VAL A 130 -37.69 28.77 59.11
CA VAL A 130 -36.63 29.37 58.28
C VAL A 130 -35.40 28.46 58.17
N ALA A 131 -35.04 27.75 59.24
CA ALA A 131 -33.95 26.77 59.21
C ALA A 131 -34.30 25.55 58.33
N ALA A 132 -35.54 25.04 58.41
CA ALA A 132 -36.03 23.95 57.57
C ALA A 132 -36.04 24.34 56.09
N LEU A 133 -36.61 25.50 55.74
CA LEU A 133 -36.65 26.02 54.37
C LEU A 133 -35.24 26.24 53.79
N LYS A 134 -34.29 26.75 54.58
CA LYS A 134 -32.88 26.86 54.16
C LYS A 134 -32.23 25.49 53.92
N ALA A 135 -32.52 24.51 54.78
CA ALA A 135 -32.03 23.15 54.61
C ALA A 135 -32.66 22.43 53.41
N GLU A 136 -33.89 22.77 53.02
CA GLU A 136 -34.53 22.29 51.79
C GLU A 136 -33.97 22.98 50.55
N LEU A 137 -33.77 24.30 50.59
CA LEU A 137 -33.14 25.06 49.51
C LEU A 137 -31.74 24.53 49.20
N GLY A 138 -30.87 24.33 50.21
CA GLY A 138 -29.55 23.75 49.97
C GLY A 138 -29.59 22.31 49.41
N ARG A 139 -30.64 21.53 49.73
CA ARG A 139 -30.87 20.20 49.13
C ARG A 139 -31.34 20.28 47.69
N THR A 140 -32.15 21.27 47.31
CA THR A 140 -32.62 21.43 45.92
C THR A 140 -31.55 22.07 45.03
N GLU A 141 -30.77 23.03 45.55
CA GLU A 141 -29.62 23.63 44.88
C GLU A 141 -28.55 22.57 44.55
N THR A 142 -28.11 21.78 45.54
CA THR A 142 -27.13 20.70 45.30
C THR A 142 -27.65 19.63 44.34
N ALA A 143 -28.94 19.28 44.38
CA ALA A 143 -29.55 18.38 43.41
C ALA A 143 -29.63 18.98 41.99
N LEU A 144 -29.82 20.29 41.87
CA LEU A 144 -29.82 21.01 40.59
C LEU A 144 -28.40 21.09 40.01
N GLU A 145 -27.39 21.38 40.83
CA GLU A 145 -25.97 21.37 40.43
C GLU A 145 -25.56 19.98 39.92
N GLN A 146 -25.88 18.91 40.65
CA GLN A 146 -25.61 17.52 40.24
C GLN A 146 -26.28 17.17 38.91
N ARG A 147 -27.54 17.56 38.71
CA ARG A 147 -28.27 17.35 37.45
C ARG A 147 -27.66 18.15 36.30
N THR A 148 -27.23 19.38 36.56
CA THR A 148 -26.59 20.26 35.57
C THR A 148 -25.23 19.69 35.15
N ALA A 149 -24.42 19.24 36.10
CA ALA A 149 -23.14 18.56 35.83
C ALA A 149 -23.35 17.26 35.04
N ALA A 150 -24.35 16.44 35.39
CA ALA A 150 -24.70 15.22 34.66
C ALA A 150 -25.19 15.52 33.23
N LEU A 151 -25.98 16.59 33.04
CA LEU A 151 -26.44 17.02 31.72
C LEU A 151 -25.28 17.49 30.84
N LEU A 152 -24.36 18.30 31.38
CA LEU A 152 -23.16 18.75 30.67
C LEU A 152 -22.25 17.58 30.30
N ALA A 153 -22.03 16.64 31.21
CA ALA A 153 -21.26 15.41 30.93
C ALA A 153 -21.92 14.55 29.84
N ALA A 154 -23.25 14.42 29.86
CA ALA A 154 -23.99 13.73 28.82
C ALA A 154 -23.90 14.44 27.46
N GLN A 155 -23.97 15.78 27.43
CA GLN A 155 -23.81 16.57 26.20
C GLN A 155 -22.41 16.42 25.59
N VAL A 156 -21.35 16.49 26.40
CA VAL A 156 -19.97 16.21 25.95
C VAL A 156 -19.88 14.80 25.39
N ARG A 157 -20.44 13.80 26.08
CA ARG A 157 -20.42 12.41 25.61
C ARG A 157 -21.20 12.19 24.32
N ILE A 158 -22.31 12.90 24.10
CA ILE A 158 -23.05 12.89 22.84
C ILE A 158 -22.17 13.46 21.71
N GLN A 159 -21.52 14.61 21.91
CA GLN A 159 -20.64 15.21 20.91
C GLN A 159 -19.45 14.33 20.55
N GLU A 160 -18.82 13.67 21.54
CA GLU A 160 -17.77 12.66 21.30
C GLU A 160 -18.26 11.50 20.42
N LEU A 161 -19.46 10.98 20.71
CA LEU A 161 -20.06 9.87 19.96
C LEU A 161 -20.49 10.30 18.54
N GLU A 162 -20.95 11.53 18.37
CA GLU A 162 -21.26 12.11 17.06
C GLU A 162 -20.00 12.29 16.21
N GLN A 163 -18.90 12.78 16.80
CA GLN A 163 -17.59 12.89 16.12
C GLN A 163 -17.04 11.50 15.73
N ALA A 164 -17.08 10.53 16.65
CA ALA A 164 -16.66 9.16 16.36
C ALA A 164 -17.50 8.53 15.23
N ARG A 165 -18.83 8.71 15.26
CA ARG A 165 -19.73 8.24 14.20
C ARG A 165 -19.46 8.92 12.86
N ALA A 166 -19.17 10.22 12.85
CA ALA A 166 -18.83 10.95 11.63
C ALA A 166 -17.51 10.44 11.02
N ALA A 167 -16.52 10.10 11.85
CA ALA A 167 -15.28 9.47 11.40
C ALA A 167 -15.52 8.06 10.84
N ASP A 168 -16.29 7.22 11.54
CA ASP A 168 -16.68 5.88 11.06
C ASP A 168 -17.42 5.94 9.73
N ASP A 169 -18.39 6.84 9.58
CA ASP A 169 -19.18 6.98 8.35
C ASP A 169 -18.33 7.57 7.20
N ALA A 170 -17.33 8.40 7.47
CA ALA A 170 -16.34 8.82 6.49
C ALA A 170 -15.44 7.64 6.04
N SER A 171 -14.93 6.84 6.99
CA SER A 171 -14.14 5.65 6.70
C SER A 171 -14.93 4.60 5.92
N ARG A 172 -16.21 4.38 6.24
CA ARG A 172 -17.12 3.51 5.47
C ARG A 172 -17.30 3.99 4.03
N ARG A 173 -17.47 5.29 3.80
CA ARG A 173 -17.59 5.87 2.45
C ARG A 173 -16.30 5.71 1.64
N ALA A 174 -15.14 5.92 2.26
CA ALA A 174 -13.84 5.69 1.63
C ALA A 174 -13.68 4.21 1.21
N LEU A 175 -13.90 3.27 2.14
CA LEU A 175 -13.83 1.83 1.86
C LEU A 175 -14.84 1.39 0.79
N GLN A 176 -16.06 1.93 0.79
CA GLN A 176 -17.06 1.65 -0.24
C GLN A 176 -16.58 2.14 -1.62
N SER A 177 -15.98 3.33 -1.70
CA SER A 177 -15.41 3.87 -2.94
C SER A 177 -14.20 3.05 -3.42
N ASP A 178 -13.34 2.58 -2.52
CA ASP A 178 -12.24 1.67 -2.84
C ASP A 178 -12.75 0.32 -3.36
N ILE A 179 -13.81 -0.25 -2.76
CA ILE A 179 -14.47 -1.49 -3.22
C ILE A 179 -15.06 -1.29 -4.62
N GLU A 180 -15.67 -0.14 -4.90
CA GLU A 180 -16.24 0.18 -6.21
C GLU A 180 -15.15 0.35 -7.27
N ARG A 181 -14.03 1.03 -6.95
CA ARG A 181 -12.84 1.11 -7.82
C ARG A 181 -12.28 -0.27 -8.11
N LEU A 182 -12.00 -1.08 -7.08
CA LEU A 182 -11.44 -2.42 -7.24
C LEU A 182 -12.36 -3.36 -8.05
N LYS A 183 -13.68 -3.20 -7.95
CA LYS A 183 -14.64 -3.92 -8.81
C LYS A 183 -14.56 -3.47 -10.28
N ALA A 184 -14.39 -2.17 -10.53
CA ALA A 184 -14.20 -1.64 -11.88
C ALA A 184 -12.88 -2.12 -12.49
N ASP A 185 -11.78 -2.00 -11.75
CA ASP A 185 -10.43 -2.44 -12.14
C ASP A 185 -10.42 -3.95 -12.47
N ASN A 186 -11.08 -4.78 -11.65
CA ASN A 186 -11.18 -6.22 -11.87
C ASN A 186 -12.03 -6.55 -13.11
N ALA A 187 -13.17 -5.87 -13.30
CA ALA A 187 -14.00 -6.03 -14.49
C ALA A 187 -13.31 -5.55 -15.77
N GLU A 188 -12.41 -4.57 -15.70
CA GLU A 188 -11.54 -4.16 -16.81
C GLU A 188 -10.46 -5.23 -17.08
N GLY A 189 -9.81 -5.74 -16.03
CA GLY A 189 -8.86 -6.85 -16.11
C GLY A 189 -9.45 -8.10 -16.76
N ASP A 190 -10.66 -8.51 -16.35
CA ASP A 190 -11.39 -9.65 -16.95
C ASP A 190 -11.66 -9.42 -18.45
N ARG A 191 -12.10 -8.21 -18.85
CA ARG A 191 -12.30 -7.87 -20.27
C ARG A 191 -10.99 -7.94 -21.05
N ALA A 192 -9.90 -7.39 -20.50
CA ALA A 192 -8.58 -7.43 -21.12
C ALA A 192 -8.08 -8.88 -21.26
N LEU A 193 -8.30 -9.74 -20.27
CA LEU A 193 -7.97 -11.17 -20.34
C LEU A 193 -8.80 -11.93 -21.38
N VAL A 194 -10.11 -11.64 -21.49
CA VAL A 194 -10.98 -12.24 -22.52
C VAL A 194 -10.54 -11.80 -23.92
N GLN A 195 -10.25 -10.50 -24.10
CA GLN A 195 -9.75 -9.96 -25.37
C GLN A 195 -8.40 -10.58 -25.75
N ALA A 196 -7.42 -10.58 -24.84
CA ALA A 196 -6.12 -11.18 -25.08
C ALA A 196 -6.22 -12.67 -25.45
N ARG A 197 -7.11 -13.44 -24.81
CA ARG A 197 -7.38 -14.85 -25.17
C ARG A 197 -7.97 -14.99 -26.58
N ALA A 198 -8.89 -14.11 -26.98
CA ALA A 198 -9.45 -14.10 -28.32
C ALA A 198 -8.40 -13.73 -29.39
N ASP A 199 -7.57 -12.73 -29.11
CA ASP A 199 -6.46 -12.30 -29.97
C ASP A 199 -5.40 -13.39 -30.12
N PHE A 200 -4.98 -14.04 -29.01
CA PHE A 200 -4.08 -15.19 -29.05
C PHE A 200 -4.65 -16.39 -29.81
N THR A 201 -5.95 -16.68 -29.66
CA THR A 201 -6.61 -17.76 -30.41
C THR A 201 -6.57 -17.44 -31.92
N THR A 202 -6.91 -16.21 -32.30
CA THR A 202 -6.84 -15.73 -33.68
C THR A 202 -5.42 -15.79 -34.26
N GLN A 203 -4.40 -15.48 -33.45
CA GLN A 203 -3.00 -15.59 -33.86
C GLN A 203 -2.55 -17.06 -34.02
N LEU A 204 -2.96 -17.96 -33.11
CA LEU A 204 -2.68 -19.38 -33.21
C LEU A 204 -3.32 -20.01 -34.45
N ASP A 205 -4.56 -19.64 -34.79
CA ASP A 205 -5.23 -20.16 -35.97
C ASP A 205 -4.59 -19.64 -37.27
N ARG A 206 -4.18 -18.36 -37.32
CA ARG A 206 -3.35 -17.85 -38.42
C ARG A 206 -2.03 -18.60 -38.58
N LEU A 207 -1.33 -18.88 -37.47
CA LEU A 207 -0.07 -19.64 -37.50
C LEU A 207 -0.29 -21.10 -37.95
N ARG A 208 -1.42 -21.72 -37.58
CA ARG A 208 -1.81 -23.06 -38.05
C ARG A 208 -2.10 -23.05 -39.56
N ASP A 209 -2.85 -22.06 -40.03
CA ASP A 209 -3.15 -21.91 -41.46
C ASP A 209 -1.87 -21.65 -42.26
N ASP A 210 -0.95 -20.83 -41.75
CA ASP A 210 0.33 -20.53 -42.38
C ASP A 210 1.24 -21.76 -42.43
N ALA A 211 1.31 -22.53 -41.34
CA ALA A 211 2.01 -23.80 -41.28
C ALA A 211 1.41 -24.83 -42.25
N GLY A 212 0.08 -24.95 -42.30
CA GLY A 212 -0.63 -25.83 -43.25
C GLY A 212 -0.31 -25.48 -44.70
N ARG A 213 -0.37 -24.20 -45.08
CA ARG A 213 0.00 -23.75 -46.43
C ARG A 213 1.49 -23.95 -46.73
N ALA A 214 2.37 -23.85 -45.74
CA ALA A 214 3.79 -24.18 -45.90
C ALA A 214 3.99 -25.69 -46.12
N GLU A 215 3.30 -26.54 -45.36
CA GLU A 215 3.36 -28.00 -45.48
C GLU A 215 2.79 -28.48 -46.83
N GLU A 216 1.70 -27.89 -47.31
CA GLU A 216 1.17 -28.13 -48.66
C GLU A 216 2.16 -27.76 -49.76
N ARG A 217 2.85 -26.61 -49.64
CA ARG A 217 3.90 -26.19 -50.58
C ARG A 217 5.08 -27.16 -50.56
N LEU A 218 5.50 -27.63 -49.38
CA LEU A 218 6.55 -28.63 -49.23
C LEU A 218 6.15 -29.95 -49.90
N ARG A 219 4.98 -30.51 -49.55
CA ARG A 219 4.43 -31.72 -50.20
C ARG A 219 4.29 -31.57 -51.72
N ALA A 220 3.97 -30.38 -52.22
CA ALA A 220 3.91 -30.08 -53.65
C ALA A 220 5.29 -29.93 -54.31
N SER A 221 6.32 -29.48 -53.58
CA SER A 221 7.72 -29.53 -54.06
C SER A 221 8.29 -30.95 -54.04
N GLU A 222 8.03 -31.74 -52.99
CA GLU A 222 8.45 -33.15 -52.89
C GLU A 222 7.86 -33.98 -54.04
N LYS A 223 6.55 -33.84 -54.31
CA LYS A 223 5.91 -34.52 -55.45
C LYS A 223 6.53 -34.16 -56.79
N ARG A 224 6.93 -32.89 -57.00
CA ARG A 224 7.62 -32.45 -58.22
C ARG A 224 9.03 -33.01 -58.31
N ALA A 225 9.80 -32.95 -57.22
CA ALA A 225 11.15 -33.51 -57.15
C ALA A 225 11.16 -35.03 -57.38
N LEU A 226 10.20 -35.78 -56.84
CA LEU A 226 10.03 -37.21 -57.11
C LEU A 226 9.72 -37.49 -58.59
N GLN A 227 8.82 -36.70 -59.20
CA GLN A 227 8.53 -36.81 -60.64
C GLN A 227 9.74 -36.46 -61.52
N GLU A 228 10.56 -35.50 -61.11
CA GLU A 228 11.81 -35.14 -61.80
C GLU A 228 12.84 -36.27 -61.65
N ILE A 229 13.03 -36.83 -60.46
CA ILE A 229 13.89 -38.00 -60.21
C ILE A 229 13.45 -39.19 -61.07
N ASP A 230 12.14 -39.46 -61.18
CA ASP A 230 11.64 -40.57 -62.01
C ASP A 230 11.78 -40.30 -63.52
N ARG A 231 11.66 -39.03 -63.96
CA ARG A 231 11.99 -38.64 -65.35
C ARG A 231 13.47 -38.83 -65.65
N GLU A 232 14.36 -38.39 -64.76
CA GLU A 232 15.81 -38.56 -64.91
C GLU A 232 16.21 -40.04 -64.88
N ARG A 233 15.59 -40.86 -64.01
CA ARG A 233 15.77 -42.33 -64.02
C ARG A 233 15.34 -42.95 -65.34
N LEU A 234 14.20 -42.53 -65.90
CA LEU A 234 13.73 -43.01 -67.21
C LEU A 234 14.63 -42.52 -68.36
N ALA A 235 15.16 -41.30 -68.30
CA ALA A 235 16.11 -40.77 -69.27
C ALA A 235 17.44 -41.52 -69.20
N ALA A 236 18.02 -41.69 -68.01
CA ALA A 236 19.22 -42.47 -67.76
C ALA A 236 19.05 -43.94 -68.23
N ALA A 237 17.90 -44.57 -67.96
CA ALA A 237 17.62 -45.93 -68.44
C ALA A 237 17.45 -46.04 -69.97
N ARG A 238 17.06 -44.96 -70.66
CA ARG A 238 17.06 -44.88 -72.13
C ARG A 238 18.47 -44.70 -72.67
N LEU A 239 19.22 -43.75 -72.12
CA LEU A 239 20.62 -43.49 -72.48
C LEU A 239 21.50 -44.73 -72.26
N GLN A 240 21.30 -45.46 -71.16
CA GLN A 240 22.02 -46.72 -70.93
C GLN A 240 21.72 -47.75 -72.03
N LYS A 241 20.45 -47.93 -72.43
CA LYS A 241 20.09 -48.83 -73.54
C LYS A 241 20.67 -48.38 -74.88
N GLU A 242 20.78 -47.08 -75.12
CA GLU A 242 21.43 -46.53 -76.32
C GLU A 242 22.95 -46.73 -76.29
N LEU A 243 23.59 -46.58 -75.13
CA LEU A 243 25.00 -46.93 -74.91
C LEU A 243 25.24 -48.43 -75.12
N ASP A 244 24.44 -49.31 -74.51
CA ASP A 244 24.53 -50.76 -74.69
C ASP A 244 24.33 -51.16 -76.17
N ALA A 245 23.38 -50.53 -76.86
CA ALA A 245 23.12 -50.77 -78.28
C ALA A 245 24.23 -50.24 -79.20
N THR A 246 24.85 -49.10 -78.87
CA THR A 246 25.98 -48.56 -79.63
C THR A 246 27.27 -49.32 -79.36
N ALA A 247 27.50 -49.77 -78.11
CA ALA A 247 28.57 -50.71 -77.75
C ALA A 247 28.42 -52.04 -78.51
N SER A 248 27.24 -52.66 -78.50
CA SER A 248 27.00 -53.90 -79.25
C SER A 248 27.19 -53.72 -80.77
N ARG A 249 26.79 -52.57 -81.34
CA ARG A 249 27.08 -52.24 -82.75
C ARG A 249 28.57 -52.03 -83.01
N ALA A 250 29.32 -51.47 -82.07
CA ALA A 250 30.77 -51.33 -82.16
C ALA A 250 31.45 -52.71 -82.09
N GLU A 251 31.07 -53.56 -81.13
CA GLU A 251 31.55 -54.95 -81.04
C GLU A 251 31.25 -55.76 -82.30
N GLN A 252 30.05 -55.61 -82.89
CA GLN A 252 29.69 -56.24 -84.16
C GLN A 252 30.57 -55.74 -85.33
N ARG A 253 30.84 -54.43 -85.40
CA ARG A 253 31.76 -53.86 -86.40
C ARG A 253 33.19 -54.34 -86.19
N ASP A 254 33.69 -54.35 -84.97
CA ASP A 254 35.03 -54.85 -84.63
C ASP A 254 35.16 -56.34 -84.93
N ALA A 255 34.12 -57.13 -84.64
CA ALA A 255 34.08 -58.55 -85.02
C ALA A 255 34.06 -58.73 -86.55
N GLN A 256 33.38 -57.86 -87.30
CA GLN A 256 33.42 -57.87 -88.75
C GLN A 256 34.79 -57.45 -89.28
N HIS A 257 35.36 -56.35 -88.79
CA HIS A 257 36.71 -55.90 -89.15
C HIS A 257 37.78 -56.96 -88.83
N ARG A 258 37.65 -57.69 -87.71
CA ARG A 258 38.52 -58.85 -87.41
C ARG A 258 38.37 -59.97 -88.44
N LYS A 259 37.15 -60.27 -88.90
CA LYS A 259 36.92 -61.25 -89.98
C LYS A 259 37.49 -60.77 -91.32
N ASP A 260 37.28 -59.49 -91.66
CA ASP A 260 37.78 -58.89 -92.90
C ASP A 260 39.32 -58.87 -92.91
N ILE A 261 39.95 -58.49 -91.80
CA ILE A 261 41.41 -58.54 -91.60
C ILE A 261 41.91 -59.99 -91.71
N ALA A 262 41.24 -60.96 -91.08
CA ALA A 262 41.63 -62.37 -91.19
C ALA A 262 41.48 -62.88 -92.63
N ALA A 263 40.43 -62.49 -93.35
CA ALA A 263 40.24 -62.83 -94.77
C ALA A 263 41.32 -62.20 -95.66
N LEU A 264 41.67 -60.94 -95.42
CA LEU A 264 42.78 -60.25 -96.11
C LEU A 264 44.14 -60.89 -95.79
N GLN A 265 44.36 -61.33 -94.54
CA GLN A 265 45.56 -62.07 -94.14
C GLN A 265 45.65 -63.43 -94.86
N THR A 266 44.53 -64.16 -94.98
CA THR A 266 44.48 -65.40 -95.79
C THR A 266 44.75 -65.12 -97.26
N GLN A 267 44.10 -64.11 -97.86
CA GLN A 267 44.35 -63.71 -99.25
C GLN A 267 45.79 -63.29 -99.51
N LEU A 268 46.42 -62.59 -98.55
CA LEU A 268 47.84 -62.23 -98.59
C LEU A 268 48.72 -63.47 -98.46
N GLY A 269 48.38 -64.42 -97.58
CA GLY A 269 49.03 -65.72 -97.46
C GLY A 269 48.96 -66.52 -98.77
N ASP A 270 47.78 -66.60 -99.39
CA ASP A 270 47.57 -67.26 -100.69
C ASP A 270 48.31 -66.53 -101.83
N ALA A 271 48.40 -65.20 -101.78
CA ALA A 271 49.16 -64.42 -102.75
C ALA A 271 50.68 -64.65 -102.58
N LEU A 272 51.20 -64.62 -101.34
CA LEU A 272 52.60 -64.93 -101.03
C LEU A 272 52.94 -66.38 -101.37
N HIS A 273 52.05 -67.33 -101.12
CA HIS A 273 52.22 -68.72 -101.53
C HIS A 273 52.25 -68.85 -103.06
N ARG A 274 51.33 -68.20 -103.79
CA ARG A 274 51.37 -68.15 -105.26
C ARG A 274 52.65 -67.50 -105.80
N CYS A 275 53.12 -66.41 -105.17
CA CYS A 275 54.41 -65.81 -105.50
C CYS A 275 55.57 -66.79 -105.23
N GLY A 276 55.56 -67.52 -104.12
CA GLY A 276 56.55 -68.56 -103.81
C GLY A 276 56.53 -69.74 -104.79
N VAL A 277 55.34 -70.18 -105.24
CA VAL A 277 55.19 -71.21 -106.27
C VAL A 277 55.67 -70.71 -107.63
N LEU A 278 55.34 -69.47 -108.02
CA LEU A 278 55.85 -68.84 -109.24
C LEU A 278 57.37 -68.63 -109.18
N GLN A 279 57.92 -68.28 -108.02
CA GLN A 279 59.36 -68.19 -107.79
C GLN A 279 60.01 -69.57 -107.96
N GLY A 280 59.45 -70.63 -107.37
CA GLY A 280 59.94 -72.00 -107.54
C GLY A 280 59.80 -72.52 -108.98
N GLN A 281 58.77 -72.11 -109.71
CA GLN A 281 58.63 -72.38 -111.15
C GLN A 281 59.66 -71.61 -111.98
N LEU A 282 59.98 -70.36 -111.60
CA LEU A 282 61.03 -69.57 -112.22
C LEU A 282 62.42 -70.16 -111.95
N ASP A 283 62.72 -70.54 -110.72
CA ASP A 283 63.97 -71.20 -110.32
C ASP A 283 64.12 -72.57 -111.02
N GLY A 284 63.00 -73.32 -111.16
CA GLY A 284 62.96 -74.55 -111.96
C GLY A 284 63.18 -74.30 -113.46
N ALA A 285 62.59 -73.24 -114.03
CA ALA A 285 62.82 -72.83 -115.41
C ALA A 285 64.29 -72.40 -115.62
N GLN A 286 64.87 -71.61 -114.71
CA GLN A 286 66.28 -71.23 -114.73
C GLN A 286 67.21 -72.45 -114.57
N ALA A 287 66.85 -73.43 -113.73
CA ALA A 287 67.59 -74.68 -113.62
C ALA A 287 67.53 -75.52 -114.91
N THR A 288 66.38 -75.58 -115.58
CA THR A 288 66.27 -76.25 -116.89
C THR A 288 66.98 -75.51 -118.02
N ASP A 289 66.99 -74.18 -118.02
CA ASP A 289 67.78 -73.40 -118.98
C ASP A 289 69.29 -73.46 -118.68
N ALA A 290 69.69 -73.57 -117.42
CA ALA A 290 71.07 -73.87 -117.03
C ALA A 290 71.49 -75.31 -117.42
N ALA A 291 70.56 -76.28 -117.41
CA ALA A 291 70.80 -77.63 -117.92
C ALA A 291 70.94 -77.63 -119.46
N ARG A 292 70.01 -76.99 -120.18
CA ARG A 292 70.07 -76.78 -121.64
C ARG A 292 71.34 -76.03 -122.05
N GLY A 293 71.78 -75.04 -121.26
CA GLY A 293 73.04 -74.35 -121.46
C GLY A 293 74.26 -75.29 -121.38
N LYS A 294 74.27 -76.20 -120.40
CA LYS A 294 75.30 -77.24 -120.28
C LYS A 294 75.26 -78.26 -121.42
N GLU A 295 74.06 -78.60 -121.92
CA GLU A 295 73.88 -79.48 -123.09
C GLU A 295 74.37 -78.80 -124.39
N LEU A 296 74.06 -77.51 -124.59
CA LEU A 296 74.58 -76.72 -125.72
C LEU A 296 76.10 -76.57 -125.67
N ASP A 297 76.69 -76.41 -124.48
CA ASP A 297 78.15 -76.37 -124.32
C ASP A 297 78.80 -77.75 -124.48
N ALA A 298 78.10 -78.85 -124.17
CA ALA A 298 78.54 -80.20 -124.49
C ALA A 298 78.57 -80.44 -126.02
N LEU A 299 77.49 -80.10 -126.73
CA LEU A 299 77.41 -80.19 -128.19
C LEU A 299 78.46 -79.32 -128.90
N ARG A 300 78.77 -78.13 -128.36
CA ARG A 300 79.88 -77.28 -128.84
C ARG A 300 81.27 -77.91 -128.62
N ARG A 301 81.44 -78.71 -127.57
CA ARG A 301 82.67 -79.47 -127.30
C ARG A 301 82.81 -80.68 -128.23
N GLU A 302 81.73 -81.34 -128.60
CA GLU A 302 81.76 -82.40 -129.63
C GLU A 302 82.09 -81.85 -131.02
N MET A 303 81.49 -80.70 -131.41
CA MET A 303 81.80 -80.03 -132.68
C MET A 303 83.26 -79.55 -132.80
N THR A 304 83.98 -79.36 -131.69
CA THR A 304 85.38 -78.90 -131.70
C THR A 304 86.40 -80.05 -131.79
N VAL A 305 86.00 -81.31 -131.63
CA VAL A 305 86.91 -82.48 -131.73
C VAL A 305 87.07 -82.98 -133.17
N LEU A 306 86.05 -82.84 -134.03
CA LEU A 306 86.09 -83.31 -135.42
C LEU A 306 86.71 -82.32 -136.43
N ALA A 307 87.11 -81.11 -135.98
CA ALA A 307 87.52 -79.99 -136.84
C ALA A 307 89.04 -79.74 -136.90
N ARG A 308 89.88 -80.78 -137.03
CA ARG A 308 91.34 -80.65 -137.23
C ARG A 308 91.90 -81.50 -138.39
N ARG A 309 91.52 -81.17 -139.63
CA ARG A 309 92.36 -81.48 -140.80
C ARG A 309 92.18 -80.49 -141.98
N ALA A 310 93.03 -79.47 -141.97
CA ALA A 310 93.46 -78.67 -143.15
C ALA A 310 92.42 -77.66 -143.75
N PRO A 311 92.83 -76.67 -144.56
CA PRO A 311 92.58 -75.25 -144.22
C PRO A 311 92.00 -74.39 -145.38
N LEU A 312 92.10 -73.05 -145.26
CA LEU A 312 91.76 -71.96 -146.23
C LEU A 312 90.28 -71.45 -146.14
N ARG A 313 89.91 -70.17 -146.43
CA ARG A 313 90.62 -68.85 -146.48
C ARG A 313 89.58 -67.72 -146.71
N GLY A 314 89.64 -66.61 -145.94
CA GLY A 314 88.94 -65.32 -146.20
C GLY A 314 87.45 -65.22 -145.81
N ALA A 315 86.79 -64.05 -145.82
CA ALA A 315 87.24 -62.64 -145.72
C ALA A 315 86.04 -61.65 -145.61
N LYS A 316 86.13 -60.62 -144.74
CA LYS A 316 85.38 -59.32 -144.78
C LYS A 316 83.84 -59.41 -144.57
N THR A 317 83.04 -58.43 -144.07
CA THR A 317 83.13 -56.99 -143.68
C THR A 317 81.99 -56.74 -142.65
N ALA A 318 82.15 -56.00 -141.53
CA ALA A 318 81.95 -54.54 -141.34
C ALA A 318 80.51 -53.98 -141.61
N PRO A 319 80.07 -52.83 -141.06
CA PRO A 319 80.20 -52.30 -139.67
C PRO A 319 78.93 -51.50 -139.18
N ALA A 320 79.09 -50.73 -138.06
CA ALA A 320 78.34 -49.51 -137.68
C ALA A 320 76.90 -49.67 -137.10
N ALA A 321 76.64 -49.24 -135.84
CA ALA A 321 76.13 -47.89 -135.42
C ALA A 321 74.57 -47.82 -135.46
N GLN A 322 73.80 -46.99 -134.71
CA GLN A 322 74.05 -45.87 -133.78
C GLN A 322 72.72 -45.54 -133.04
N ARG A 323 72.75 -44.90 -131.84
CA ARG A 323 71.68 -43.98 -131.31
C ARG A 323 70.24 -44.55 -131.12
N ASP A 324 69.21 -43.88 -130.57
CA ASP A 324 68.98 -42.62 -129.81
C ASP A 324 67.74 -42.87 -128.89
N GLU A 325 67.64 -42.36 -127.66
CA GLU A 325 66.95 -41.11 -127.21
C GLU A 325 65.39 -41.08 -127.18
N ARG A 326 64.85 -40.30 -126.20
CA ARG A 326 63.44 -39.79 -126.00
C ARG A 326 62.35 -40.74 -125.46
N ARG A 327 61.39 -40.37 -124.58
CA ARG A 327 60.81 -39.12 -123.97
C ARG A 327 59.44 -38.63 -124.54
N THR A 328 58.32 -39.01 -123.90
CA THR A 328 56.95 -38.36 -123.87
C THR A 328 56.04 -39.10 -122.86
N ARG A 329 54.99 -38.58 -122.15
CA ARG A 329 54.55 -37.25 -121.67
C ARG A 329 53.15 -36.67 -122.08
N THR A 330 52.05 -37.43 -121.91
CA THR A 330 50.62 -36.98 -122.02
C THR A 330 49.76 -37.80 -121.02
N ARG A 331 48.77 -37.32 -120.20
CA ARG A 331 47.60 -36.40 -120.33
C ARG A 331 46.62 -36.87 -121.43
N LYS A 332 45.29 -37.02 -121.23
CA LYS A 332 44.33 -36.12 -120.53
C LYS A 332 42.90 -36.76 -120.47
N ARG A 333 42.11 -36.47 -119.41
CA ARG A 333 40.60 -36.41 -119.33
C ARG A 333 39.74 -37.67 -119.60
N SER A 334 38.79 -38.05 -118.73
CA SER A 334 37.38 -37.57 -118.54
C SER A 334 36.42 -38.18 -119.59
N ASP A 335 35.14 -38.52 -119.35
CA ASP A 335 34.06 -38.09 -118.43
C ASP A 335 33.11 -39.32 -118.17
N GLU A 336 32.49 -39.55 -116.99
CA GLU A 336 31.16 -39.06 -116.49
C GLU A 336 30.02 -40.13 -116.58
N ALA A 337 28.96 -39.92 -115.77
CA ALA A 337 27.58 -40.43 -115.86
C ALA A 337 27.16 -41.79 -115.23
N ALA A 338 26.38 -41.66 -114.13
CA ALA A 338 25.15 -42.40 -113.77
C ALA A 338 25.20 -43.94 -113.52
N ARG A 339 24.51 -44.51 -112.52
CA ARG A 339 23.42 -44.06 -111.64
C ARG A 339 23.65 -44.49 -110.19
#